data_AF-A0A9E1JLF8-F1
#
_entry.id   AF-A0A9E1JLF8-F1
#
_cell.length_a   1.000
_cell.length_b   1.000
_cell.length_c   1.000
_cell.angle_alpha   90.00
_cell.angle_beta   90.00
_cell.angle_gamma   90.00
#
_symmetry.space_group_name_H-M   'P 1'
#
loop_
_entity.id
_entity.type
_entity.pdbx_description
1 polymer ?
#
loop_
_entity_poly.entity_id
_entity_poly.type
_entity_poly.pdbx_seq_one_letter_code
_entity_poly.pdbx_strand_id
1 'polypeptide(L)'
;MDQLKQLNDRIIRRVNVNLEEFDFNTENFVNNSLEYDKMLDFYAFYGITSKHPIYFHFKNSNIAGSYFLGKCYVGRSAIYKSDVRGDELKRKGDTIRYKKDIPLVEDEMITIRDSLLYKTLVHSNSHNLESPEQFGIHNTISAHYANIHGTTLEGCFLGPFASVDLMNLHSCIVGEFSYVQAGELFHRKIDPGTVWVRSQNFEFKYKFKNEILDNFVGVNDSYQPRGIIYDFVKEREQDYEKLFDVVNLTPIDAPSSSAVNRYAVILGKTRIGKNVLVSQRAFLDNAIMGDGSNAQENTYIIHSNLSGLCITAHGGKIIHADIGLETFVGFNSFLNGKFNARIKIGEGCIIMPHTIIDPAVPIEIPDEHLVWGFIGSEEDVRNQTILLDDLAEIRDTLRMGKMVFTGNGSVFIDAFRKRISQILLANGALFNNGEKRGHAQDDQNISFNTIQPYRTGERKGLYPSIRIKP
;
A
#
# COMPACT_ATOMS: atom_id res chain seq x y z
N MET A 1 -31.42 -4.70 -0.06
CA MET A 1 -30.59 -3.48 -0.21
C MET A 1 -30.68 -2.61 1.01
N ASP A 2 -31.84 -2.49 1.64
CA ASP A 2 -32.05 -1.67 2.84
C ASP A 2 -31.07 -1.98 3.97
N GLN A 3 -30.78 -3.26 4.25
CA GLN A 3 -29.80 -3.61 5.28
C GLN A 3 -28.36 -3.20 4.94
N LEU A 4 -27.99 -3.17 3.65
CA LEU A 4 -26.68 -2.65 3.23
C LEU A 4 -26.61 -1.12 3.35
N LYS A 5 -27.71 -0.41 3.03
CA LYS A 5 -27.81 1.04 3.27
C LYS A 5 -27.72 1.36 4.76
N GLN A 6 -28.51 0.68 5.59
CA GLN A 6 -28.47 0.82 7.06
C GLN A 6 -27.09 0.49 7.65
N LEU A 7 -26.38 -0.49 7.10
CA LEU A 7 -25.01 -0.79 7.49
C LEU A 7 -24.11 0.42 7.27
N ASN A 8 -24.16 1.02 6.08
CA ASN A 8 -23.34 2.19 5.74
C ASN A 8 -23.73 3.43 6.54
N ASP A 9 -25.02 3.68 6.75
CA ASP A 9 -25.51 4.76 7.61
C ASP A 9 -24.95 4.64 9.03
N ARG A 10 -24.88 3.40 9.57
CA ARG A 10 -24.29 3.15 10.89
C ARG A 10 -22.78 3.41 10.90
N ILE A 11 -22.07 3.02 9.84
CA ILE A 11 -20.63 3.27 9.69
C ILE A 11 -20.37 4.78 9.66
N ILE A 12 -21.06 5.52 8.79
CA ILE A 12 -20.97 6.99 8.68
C ILE A 12 -21.16 7.64 10.05
N ARG A 13 -22.26 7.31 10.75
CA ARG A 13 -22.55 7.89 12.08
C ARG A 13 -21.44 7.62 13.09
N ARG A 14 -20.93 6.39 13.15
CA ARG A 14 -19.86 6.03 14.09
C ARG A 14 -18.56 6.77 13.79
N VAL A 15 -18.18 6.85 12.53
CA VAL A 15 -16.95 7.55 12.13
C VAL A 15 -17.09 9.05 12.36
N ASN A 16 -18.21 9.66 11.96
CA ASN A 16 -18.46 11.09 12.16
C ASN A 16 -18.44 11.50 13.64
N VAL A 17 -18.95 10.68 14.57
CA VAL A 17 -18.84 10.97 16.01
C VAL A 17 -17.38 11.02 16.48
N ASN A 18 -16.50 10.20 15.91
CA ASN A 18 -15.07 10.25 16.24
C ASN A 18 -14.36 11.45 15.58
N LEU A 19 -14.91 12.01 14.51
CA LEU A 19 -14.33 13.09 13.72
C LEU A 19 -15.02 14.45 13.93
N GLU A 20 -15.95 14.54 14.88
CA GLU A 20 -16.81 15.70 15.13
C GLU A 20 -15.98 16.97 15.39
N GLU A 21 -14.85 16.85 16.08
CA GLU A 21 -13.95 17.97 16.39
C GLU A 21 -13.33 18.64 15.16
N PHE A 22 -13.31 17.97 14.00
CA PHE A 22 -12.73 18.50 12.76
C PHE A 22 -13.76 19.11 11.82
N ASP A 23 -15.04 19.15 12.21
CA ASP A 23 -16.17 19.52 11.34
C ASP A 23 -16.13 18.77 10.00
N PHE A 24 -15.83 17.47 10.07
CA PHE A 24 -15.66 16.61 8.89
C PHE A 24 -16.79 15.60 8.78
N ASN A 25 -17.57 15.70 7.70
CA ASN A 25 -18.67 14.78 7.44
C ASN A 25 -18.33 13.78 6.31
N THR A 26 -18.29 12.51 6.66
CA THR A 26 -18.01 11.41 5.71
C THR A 26 -19.20 11.02 4.83
N GLU A 27 -20.41 11.48 5.14
CA GLU A 27 -21.65 11.09 4.46
C GLU A 27 -21.61 11.37 2.96
N ASN A 28 -21.14 12.56 2.59
CA ASN A 28 -21.06 12.95 1.18
C ASN A 28 -20.11 12.04 0.40
N PHE A 29 -18.96 11.70 0.97
CA PHE A 29 -18.04 10.74 0.36
C PHE A 29 -18.71 9.37 0.16
N VAL A 30 -19.30 8.80 1.22
CA VAL A 30 -19.87 7.44 1.18
C VAL A 30 -21.01 7.33 0.18
N ASN A 31 -21.92 8.31 0.17
CA ASN A 31 -23.09 8.31 -0.71
C ASN A 31 -22.72 8.44 -2.19
N ASN A 32 -21.58 9.06 -2.51
CA ASN A 32 -21.10 9.23 -3.88
C ASN A 32 -20.09 8.15 -4.33
N SER A 33 -19.46 7.43 -3.41
CA SER A 33 -18.53 6.33 -3.77
C SER A 33 -19.21 4.97 -3.91
N LEU A 34 -20.24 4.69 -3.12
CA LEU A 34 -20.86 3.37 -3.06
C LEU A 34 -21.95 3.18 -4.11
N GLU A 35 -21.58 2.50 -5.20
CA GLU A 35 -22.52 2.00 -6.19
C GLU A 35 -23.15 0.69 -5.74
N TYR A 36 -24.16 0.83 -4.87
CA TYR A 36 -24.88 -0.27 -4.23
C TYR A 36 -25.30 -1.42 -5.15
N ASP A 37 -25.75 -1.11 -6.37
CA ASP A 37 -26.15 -2.14 -7.34
C ASP A 37 -24.93 -2.90 -7.86
N LYS A 38 -23.83 -2.20 -8.18
CA LYS A 38 -22.57 -2.84 -8.59
C LYS A 38 -21.96 -3.72 -7.50
N MET A 39 -22.16 -3.37 -6.22
CA MET A 39 -21.67 -4.21 -5.10
C MET A 39 -22.30 -5.61 -5.09
N LEU A 40 -23.41 -5.82 -5.80
CA LEU A 40 -24.00 -7.15 -5.96
C LEU A 40 -23.23 -7.99 -6.97
N ASP A 41 -22.64 -7.37 -7.98
CA ASP A 41 -22.07 -8.06 -9.14
C ASP A 41 -20.76 -8.77 -8.82
N PHE A 42 -20.07 -8.35 -7.76
CA PHE A 42 -18.76 -8.88 -7.41
C PHE A 42 -18.83 -10.07 -6.45
N TYR A 43 -17.94 -11.03 -6.70
CA TYR A 43 -17.54 -12.01 -5.70
C TYR A 43 -16.56 -11.39 -4.71
N ALA A 44 -16.39 -12.05 -3.57
CA ALA A 44 -15.23 -11.86 -2.70
C ALA A 44 -14.34 -13.09 -2.79
N PHE A 45 -13.08 -12.95 -2.42
CA PHE A 45 -12.08 -14.01 -2.58
C PHE A 45 -11.30 -14.21 -1.28
N TYR A 46 -11.03 -15.45 -0.93
CA TYR A 46 -10.15 -15.77 0.19
C TYR A 46 -9.07 -16.77 -0.22
N GLY A 47 -7.83 -16.50 0.15
CA GLY A 47 -6.67 -17.32 -0.12
C GLY A 47 -6.54 -18.49 0.84
N ILE A 48 -6.18 -19.65 0.29
CA ILE A 48 -5.85 -20.88 1.01
C ILE A 48 -4.43 -21.26 0.62
N THR A 49 -3.62 -21.56 1.62
CA THR A 49 -2.24 -22.02 1.48
C THR A 49 -1.85 -22.83 2.71
N SER A 50 -0.90 -23.75 2.57
CA SER A 50 -0.33 -24.52 3.68
C SER A 50 0.65 -23.70 4.53
N LYS A 51 1.00 -22.48 4.10
CA LYS A 51 2.05 -21.65 4.71
C LYS A 51 1.56 -20.77 5.84
N HIS A 52 0.31 -20.30 5.79
CA HIS A 52 -0.27 -19.37 6.75
C HIS A 52 -1.51 -19.97 7.41
N PRO A 53 -1.69 -19.84 8.74
CA PRO A 53 -2.92 -20.24 9.40
C PRO A 53 -4.13 -19.53 8.79
N ILE A 54 -5.17 -20.30 8.45
CA ILE A 54 -6.40 -19.77 7.88
C ILE A 54 -7.41 -19.46 9.00
N TYR A 55 -7.92 -18.24 9.03
CA TYR A 55 -9.10 -17.90 9.81
C TYR A 55 -9.84 -16.75 9.15
N PHE A 56 -11.07 -16.98 8.72
CA PHE A 56 -11.93 -15.90 8.23
C PHE A 56 -13.26 -15.93 8.97
N HIS A 57 -13.70 -14.77 9.48
CA HIS A 57 -15.01 -14.64 10.08
C HIS A 57 -15.67 -13.34 9.63
N PHE A 58 -16.60 -13.49 8.69
CA PHE A 58 -17.39 -12.39 8.12
C PHE A 58 -18.75 -12.38 8.82
N LYS A 59 -19.17 -11.24 9.37
CA LYS A 59 -20.43 -11.12 10.11
C LYS A 59 -21.11 -9.78 9.86
N ASN A 60 -22.32 -9.81 9.31
CA ASN A 60 -23.14 -8.63 8.99
C ASN A 60 -22.39 -7.59 8.14
N SER A 61 -21.65 -8.06 7.14
CA SER A 61 -20.73 -7.24 6.36
C SER A 61 -21.01 -7.35 4.87
N ASN A 62 -20.61 -6.34 4.11
CA ASN A 62 -20.37 -6.47 2.68
C ASN A 62 -18.85 -6.59 2.44
N ILE A 63 -18.44 -7.51 1.57
CA ILE A 63 -17.03 -7.73 1.23
C ILE A 63 -16.80 -7.78 -0.29
N ALA A 64 -17.63 -7.06 -1.05
CA ALA A 64 -17.71 -7.19 -2.51
C ALA A 64 -16.42 -6.79 -3.23
N GLY A 65 -15.95 -7.64 -4.13
CA GLY A 65 -14.75 -7.43 -4.95
C GLY A 65 -13.43 -7.51 -4.19
N SER A 66 -13.46 -7.95 -2.93
CA SER A 66 -12.31 -7.87 -2.01
C SER A 66 -11.60 -9.21 -1.85
N TYR A 67 -10.30 -9.16 -1.54
CA TYR A 67 -9.40 -10.29 -1.38
C TYR A 67 -8.95 -10.39 0.07
N PHE A 68 -8.94 -11.60 0.61
CA PHE A 68 -8.55 -11.87 1.99
C PHE A 68 -7.49 -12.97 2.03
N LEU A 69 -6.41 -12.78 2.80
CA LEU A 69 -5.37 -13.78 3.03
C LEU A 69 -4.98 -13.79 4.52
N GLY A 70 -4.69 -14.98 5.07
CA GLY A 70 -4.28 -15.14 6.48
C GLY A 70 -5.45 -15.20 7.48
N LYS A 71 -5.34 -14.45 8.59
CA LYS A 71 -6.34 -14.41 9.67
C LYS A 71 -7.06 -13.06 9.70
N CYS A 72 -8.36 -13.04 9.44
CA CYS A 72 -9.16 -11.83 9.40
C CYS A 72 -10.59 -12.00 9.94
N TYR A 73 -11.01 -11.06 10.79
CA TYR A 73 -12.39 -10.84 11.20
C TYR A 73 -12.94 -9.57 10.57
N VAL A 74 -14.12 -9.64 9.94
CA VAL A 74 -14.84 -8.47 9.41
C VAL A 74 -16.24 -8.44 10.00
N GLY A 75 -16.48 -7.51 10.91
CA GLY A 75 -17.73 -7.37 11.63
C GLY A 75 -18.43 -6.05 11.38
N ARG A 76 -19.63 -6.12 10.79
CA ARG A 76 -20.47 -4.94 10.57
C ARG A 76 -19.75 -3.83 9.79
N SER A 77 -19.06 -4.21 8.73
CA SER A 77 -18.23 -3.34 7.89
C SER A 77 -18.55 -3.53 6.40
N ALA A 78 -18.15 -2.56 5.58
CA ALA A 78 -18.18 -2.66 4.12
C ALA A 78 -16.74 -2.66 3.59
N ILE A 79 -16.32 -3.73 2.94
CA ILE A 79 -14.97 -3.89 2.38
C ILE A 79 -15.13 -4.03 0.88
N TYR A 80 -14.93 -2.96 0.13
CA TYR A 80 -15.23 -2.89 -1.29
C TYR A 80 -13.95 -2.81 -2.14
N LYS A 81 -13.78 -3.75 -3.07
CA LYS A 81 -12.62 -3.84 -3.99
C LYS A 81 -11.26 -3.74 -3.30
N SER A 82 -11.18 -4.14 -2.03
CA SER A 82 -10.01 -3.95 -1.17
C SER A 82 -9.22 -5.24 -1.01
N ASP A 83 -7.94 -5.12 -0.66
CA ASP A 83 -7.07 -6.26 -0.38
C ASP A 83 -6.71 -6.26 1.10
N VAL A 84 -7.01 -7.36 1.79
CA VAL A 84 -6.70 -7.54 3.21
C VAL A 84 -5.76 -8.72 3.34
N ARG A 85 -4.47 -8.43 3.52
CA ARG A 85 -3.39 -9.40 3.55
C ARG A 85 -2.84 -9.56 4.95
N GLY A 86 -2.98 -10.77 5.48
CA GLY A 86 -2.45 -11.19 6.77
C GLY A 86 -1.40 -12.29 6.67
N ASP A 87 -0.65 -12.32 5.58
CA ASP A 87 0.53 -13.17 5.38
C ASP A 87 1.72 -12.77 6.27
N GLU A 88 1.85 -11.48 6.59
CA GLU A 88 2.86 -10.92 7.49
C GLU A 88 2.46 -10.89 8.98
N LEU A 89 1.31 -11.44 9.35
CA LEU A 89 0.84 -11.46 10.75
C LEU A 89 1.78 -12.29 11.64
N LYS A 90 2.03 -11.77 12.84
CA LYS A 90 2.86 -12.44 13.85
C LYS A 90 2.16 -13.70 14.37
N ARG A 91 2.95 -14.71 14.73
CA ARG A 91 2.50 -16.02 15.20
C ARG A 91 2.56 -16.11 16.72
N LYS A 92 1.78 -17.02 17.29
CA LYS A 92 1.92 -17.38 18.71
C LYS A 92 3.37 -17.76 19.02
N GLY A 93 3.92 -17.18 20.07
CA GLY A 93 5.31 -17.38 20.49
C GLY A 93 6.30 -16.39 19.87
N ASP A 94 5.93 -15.65 18.82
CA ASP A 94 6.72 -14.52 18.36
C ASP A 94 6.82 -13.46 19.47
N THR A 95 7.89 -12.68 19.45
CA THR A 95 8.15 -11.68 20.49
C THR A 95 8.33 -10.31 19.86
N ILE A 96 7.50 -9.35 20.28
CA ILE A 96 7.71 -7.95 19.91
C ILE A 96 8.81 -7.38 20.80
N ARG A 97 9.91 -6.96 20.17
CA ARG A 97 11.05 -6.36 20.85
C ARG A 97 10.83 -4.87 21.00
N TYR A 98 10.66 -4.41 22.24
CA TYR A 98 10.62 -2.99 22.59
C TYR A 98 11.57 -2.75 23.79
N LYS A 99 11.16 -1.97 24.80
CA LYS A 99 11.88 -1.84 26.08
C LYS A 99 11.82 -3.12 26.92
N LYS A 100 10.76 -3.90 26.72
CA LYS A 100 10.57 -5.24 27.27
C LYS A 100 10.03 -6.12 26.16
N ASP A 101 10.45 -7.37 26.19
CA ASP A 101 9.96 -8.39 25.26
C ASP A 101 8.50 -8.72 25.59
N ILE A 102 7.64 -8.65 24.57
CA ILE A 102 6.22 -8.98 24.67
C ILE A 102 5.98 -10.22 23.81
N PRO A 103 5.92 -11.43 24.41
CA PRO A 103 5.61 -12.64 23.68
C PRO A 103 4.12 -12.70 23.34
N LEU A 104 3.80 -13.06 22.11
CA LEU A 104 2.42 -13.29 21.68
C LEU A 104 1.89 -14.61 22.25
N VAL A 105 0.71 -14.56 22.86
CA VAL A 105 0.05 -15.77 23.42
C VAL A 105 -0.89 -16.46 22.43
N GLU A 106 -1.27 -15.77 21.36
CA GLU A 106 -2.08 -16.23 20.23
C GLU A 106 -1.49 -15.70 18.92
N ASP A 107 -1.80 -16.31 17.76
CA ASP A 107 -1.40 -15.66 16.50
C ASP A 107 -2.25 -14.42 16.27
N GLU A 108 -1.59 -13.40 15.77
CA GLU A 108 -2.16 -12.12 15.44
C GLU A 108 -3.30 -12.25 14.41
N MET A 109 -4.27 -11.35 14.48
CA MET A 109 -5.41 -11.33 13.56
C MET A 109 -5.79 -9.91 13.17
N ILE A 110 -6.08 -9.71 11.88
CA ILE A 110 -6.69 -8.48 11.38
C ILE A 110 -8.15 -8.43 11.85
N THR A 111 -8.55 -7.33 12.48
CA THR A 111 -9.92 -7.14 12.98
C THR A 111 -10.49 -5.84 12.46
N ILE A 112 -11.43 -5.94 11.51
CA ILE A 112 -12.10 -4.79 10.90
C ILE A 112 -13.52 -4.69 11.44
N ARG A 113 -13.89 -3.56 12.06
CA ARG A 113 -15.21 -3.36 12.67
C ARG A 113 -15.77 -1.98 12.43
N ASP A 114 -17.06 -1.94 12.07
CA ASP A 114 -17.79 -0.68 11.92
C ASP A 114 -17.09 0.30 10.95
N SER A 115 -16.47 -0.24 9.89
CA SER A 115 -15.59 0.49 8.97
C SER A 115 -16.03 0.34 7.51
N LEU A 116 -15.66 1.32 6.68
CA LEU A 116 -15.74 1.23 5.22
C LEU A 116 -14.32 1.31 4.64
N LEU A 117 -13.88 0.26 3.95
CA LEU A 117 -12.62 0.27 3.20
C LEU A 117 -12.94 0.23 1.70
N TYR A 118 -12.56 1.26 0.96
CA TYR A 118 -12.85 1.39 -0.46
C TYR A 118 -11.56 1.35 -1.28
N LYS A 119 -11.39 0.30 -2.09
CA LYS A 119 -10.17 0.04 -2.89
C LYS A 119 -8.89 0.22 -2.06
N THR A 120 -8.90 -0.24 -0.82
CA THR A 120 -7.82 -0.04 0.15
C THR A 120 -6.96 -1.28 0.23
N LEU A 121 -5.65 -1.10 0.43
CA LEU A 121 -4.75 -2.18 0.81
C LEU A 121 -4.54 -2.17 2.32
N VAL A 122 -4.77 -3.31 2.97
CA VAL A 122 -4.37 -3.59 4.36
C VAL A 122 -3.28 -4.65 4.31
N HIS A 123 -2.10 -4.33 4.81
CA HIS A 123 -0.94 -5.23 4.77
C HIS A 123 0.00 -5.02 5.95
N SER A 124 1.00 -5.89 6.08
CA SER A 124 1.89 -6.01 7.23
C SER A 124 1.17 -6.42 8.52
N ASN A 125 1.66 -5.97 9.67
CA ASN A 125 1.19 -6.39 10.98
C ASN A 125 1.16 -5.25 12.01
N SER A 126 0.48 -5.46 13.13
CA SER A 126 0.30 -4.48 14.21
C SER A 126 1.62 -4.09 14.83
N HIS A 127 1.84 -2.78 14.95
CA HIS A 127 2.92 -2.18 15.74
C HIS A 127 2.38 -1.60 17.06
N ASN A 128 1.12 -1.89 17.39
CA ASN A 128 0.50 -1.47 18.64
C ASN A 128 0.88 -2.43 19.77
N LEU A 129 1.65 -1.92 20.74
CA LEU A 129 2.07 -2.70 21.90
C LEU A 129 0.94 -2.95 22.91
N GLU A 130 -0.14 -2.18 22.85
CA GLU A 130 -1.31 -2.35 23.72
C GLU A 130 -2.21 -3.51 23.27
N SER A 131 -2.14 -3.87 21.98
CA SER A 131 -2.91 -4.97 21.39
C SER A 131 -2.05 -5.78 20.41
N PRO A 132 -0.99 -6.48 20.88
CA PRO A 132 0.03 -7.07 20.02
C PRO A 132 -0.47 -8.25 19.17
N GLU A 133 -1.52 -8.96 19.62
CA GLU A 133 -2.22 -10.00 18.84
C GLU A 133 -3.35 -9.43 17.95
N GLN A 134 -3.58 -8.12 17.93
CA GLN A 134 -4.66 -7.51 17.16
C GLN A 134 -4.16 -6.38 16.25
N PHE A 135 -4.31 -6.60 14.95
CA PHE A 135 -4.24 -5.53 13.95
C PHE A 135 -5.65 -4.95 13.77
N GLY A 136 -5.98 -3.95 14.60
CA GLY A 136 -7.33 -3.35 14.68
C GLY A 136 -7.57 -2.21 13.69
N ILE A 137 -8.70 -2.27 12.97
CA ILE A 137 -9.25 -1.18 12.15
C ILE A 137 -10.71 -0.97 12.53
N HIS A 138 -11.00 0.10 13.27
CA HIS A 138 -12.29 0.32 13.94
C HIS A 138 -12.85 1.69 13.65
N ASN A 139 -14.15 1.79 13.33
CA ASN A 139 -14.82 3.08 13.06
C ASN A 139 -14.03 3.92 12.03
N THR A 140 -13.55 3.29 10.96
CA THR A 140 -12.64 3.92 9.99
C THR A 140 -13.27 3.95 8.61
N ILE A 141 -13.07 5.06 7.90
CA ILE A 141 -13.38 5.15 6.46
C ILE A 141 -12.09 5.42 5.69
N SER A 142 -11.74 4.56 4.75
CA SER A 142 -10.61 4.77 3.84
C SER A 142 -11.09 4.87 2.40
N ALA A 143 -10.60 5.90 1.73
CA ALA A 143 -10.90 6.19 0.35
C ALA A 143 -9.97 5.43 -0.62
N HIS A 144 -10.22 5.66 -1.91
CA HIS A 144 -9.59 5.00 -3.04
C HIS A 144 -8.07 4.87 -2.91
N TYR A 145 -7.55 3.65 -3.04
CA TYR A 145 -6.12 3.35 -3.11
C TYR A 145 -5.31 3.81 -1.90
N ALA A 146 -5.97 3.97 -0.75
CA ALA A 146 -5.27 4.17 0.52
C ALA A 146 -4.52 2.90 0.95
N ASN A 147 -3.40 3.08 1.63
CA ASN A 147 -2.60 2.02 2.21
C ASN A 147 -2.67 2.09 3.74
N ILE A 148 -3.15 1.01 4.36
CA ILE A 148 -3.08 0.76 5.80
C ILE A 148 -1.99 -0.27 6.01
N HIS A 149 -0.75 0.18 6.19
CA HIS A 149 0.41 -0.69 6.27
C HIS A 149 0.92 -0.76 7.72
N GLY A 150 0.70 -1.91 8.35
CA GLY A 150 1.09 -2.18 9.73
C GLY A 150 0.58 -1.16 10.76
N THR A 151 -0.58 -0.55 10.50
CA THR A 151 -1.09 0.61 11.24
C THR A 151 -2.44 0.35 11.86
N THR A 152 -2.56 0.43 13.19
CA THR A 152 -3.85 0.31 13.86
C THR A 152 -4.64 1.63 13.78
N LEU A 153 -5.95 1.53 13.57
CA LEU A 153 -6.82 2.68 13.32
C LEU A 153 -8.09 2.61 14.18
N GLU A 154 -8.41 3.71 14.84
CA GLU A 154 -9.69 3.90 15.52
C GLU A 154 -10.28 5.28 15.22
N GLY A 155 -11.50 5.33 14.69
CA GLY A 155 -12.22 6.59 14.48
C GLY A 155 -11.58 7.48 13.41
N CYS A 156 -11.03 6.91 12.33
CA CYS A 156 -10.20 7.66 11.38
C CYS A 156 -10.83 7.83 9.99
N PHE A 157 -10.41 8.86 9.27
CA PHE A 157 -10.61 8.99 7.82
C PHE A 157 -9.28 9.03 7.07
N LEU A 158 -9.13 8.20 6.04
CA LEU A 158 -7.98 8.22 5.14
C LEU A 158 -8.43 8.65 3.73
N GLY A 159 -7.86 9.75 3.24
CA GLY A 159 -8.12 10.29 1.92
C GLY A 159 -7.57 9.42 0.79
N PRO A 160 -7.95 9.69 -0.47
CA PRO A 160 -7.45 8.94 -1.62
C PRO A 160 -5.92 8.90 -1.68
N PHE A 161 -5.35 7.73 -1.97
CA PHE A 161 -3.91 7.50 -2.02
C PHE A 161 -3.14 7.88 -0.73
N ALA A 162 -3.81 8.08 0.40
CA ALA A 162 -3.13 8.26 1.68
C ALA A 162 -2.45 6.95 2.10
N SER A 163 -1.29 7.04 2.73
CA SER A 163 -0.55 5.91 3.27
C SER A 163 -0.23 6.16 4.73
N VAL A 164 -0.61 5.22 5.58
CA VAL A 164 -0.26 5.22 7.00
C VAL A 164 0.58 3.98 7.27
N ASP A 165 1.76 4.18 7.86
CA ASP A 165 2.80 3.16 7.91
C ASP A 165 3.38 2.99 9.32
N LEU A 166 3.36 1.75 9.81
CA LEU A 166 3.93 1.29 11.10
C LEU A 166 3.58 2.21 12.29
N MET A 167 2.29 2.53 12.45
CA MET A 167 1.85 3.51 13.46
C MET A 167 0.50 3.18 14.10
N ASN A 168 0.05 4.00 15.05
CA ASN A 168 -1.28 3.95 15.65
C ASN A 168 -1.98 5.30 15.45
N LEU A 169 -3.23 5.28 14.95
CA LEU A 169 -4.04 6.48 14.79
C LEU A 169 -5.36 6.35 15.55
N HIS A 170 -5.72 7.43 16.25
CA HIS A 170 -7.00 7.55 16.93
C HIS A 170 -7.63 8.91 16.64
N SER A 171 -8.87 8.93 16.16
CA SER A 171 -9.62 10.16 15.82
C SER A 171 -8.79 11.09 14.93
N CYS A 172 -8.37 10.58 13.77
CA CYS A 172 -7.48 11.31 12.86
C CYS A 172 -8.05 11.40 11.44
N ILE A 173 -7.71 12.49 10.75
CA ILE A 173 -7.95 12.66 9.32
C ILE A 173 -6.60 12.71 8.62
N VAL A 174 -6.39 11.85 7.64
CA VAL A 174 -5.20 11.87 6.78
C VAL A 174 -5.62 12.30 5.39
N GLY A 175 -5.20 13.51 4.97
CA GLY A 175 -5.53 14.08 3.67
C GLY A 175 -5.00 13.24 2.50
N GLU A 176 -5.59 13.44 1.33
CA GLU A 176 -5.22 12.75 0.10
C GLU A 176 -3.73 12.84 -0.19
N PHE A 177 -3.18 11.75 -0.72
CA PHE A 177 -1.78 11.62 -1.09
C PHE A 177 -0.80 12.00 0.04
N SER A 178 -1.19 11.86 1.30
CA SER A 178 -0.28 12.02 2.44
C SER A 178 0.34 10.69 2.85
N TYR A 179 1.62 10.70 3.18
CA TYR A 179 2.33 9.57 3.80
C TYR A 179 2.66 9.91 5.25
N VAL A 180 2.25 9.07 6.20
CA VAL A 180 2.52 9.30 7.62
C VAL A 180 3.11 8.05 8.25
N GLN A 181 4.26 8.23 8.89
CA GLN A 181 4.95 7.25 9.73
C GLN A 181 5.47 7.99 10.96
N ALA A 182 4.63 8.17 11.97
CA ALA A 182 4.92 9.09 13.08
C ALA A 182 4.76 8.46 14.48
N GLY A 183 4.74 7.13 14.57
CA GLY A 183 4.55 6.39 15.82
C GLY A 183 3.09 6.37 16.23
N GLU A 184 2.63 7.40 16.93
CA GLU A 184 1.25 7.50 17.39
C GLU A 184 0.72 8.92 17.21
N LEU A 185 -0.51 9.06 16.73
CA LEU A 185 -1.22 10.34 16.63
C LEU A 185 -2.66 10.19 17.14
N PHE A 186 -3.07 11.19 17.91
CA PHE A 186 -4.41 11.32 18.47
C PHE A 186 -4.96 12.69 18.12
N HIS A 187 -6.21 12.76 17.68
CA HIS A 187 -6.92 14.03 17.47
C HIS A 187 -6.15 14.96 16.51
N ARG A 188 -5.72 14.42 15.36
CA ARG A 188 -4.95 15.15 14.33
C ARG A 188 -5.62 15.13 12.97
N LYS A 189 -5.62 16.30 12.32
CA LYS A 189 -5.86 16.45 10.89
C LYS A 189 -4.52 16.69 10.18
N ILE A 190 -4.16 15.80 9.27
CA ILE A 190 -2.98 15.90 8.41
C ILE A 190 -3.44 16.44 7.06
N ASP A 191 -2.85 17.57 6.66
CA ASP A 191 -3.19 18.21 5.39
C ASP A 191 -2.77 17.34 4.19
N PRO A 192 -3.48 17.45 3.06
CA PRO A 192 -3.13 16.76 1.82
C PRO A 192 -1.68 16.95 1.38
N GLY A 193 -1.12 15.91 0.75
CA GLY A 193 0.25 15.90 0.24
C GLY A 193 1.32 16.11 1.31
N THR A 194 1.05 15.69 2.54
CA THR A 194 2.06 15.72 3.60
C THR A 194 2.82 14.40 3.63
N VAL A 195 4.14 14.46 3.50
CA VAL A 195 5.04 13.32 3.77
C VAL A 195 5.69 13.56 5.11
N TRP A 196 5.40 12.72 6.10
CA TRP A 196 5.86 12.89 7.48
C TRP A 196 6.41 11.59 8.03
N VAL A 197 7.71 11.55 8.29
CA VAL A 197 8.41 10.43 8.92
C VAL A 197 9.02 10.94 10.22
N ARG A 198 8.66 10.35 11.35
CA ARG A 198 9.14 10.78 12.66
C ARG A 198 9.51 9.59 13.51
N SER A 199 10.69 9.66 14.11
CA SER A 199 11.16 8.76 15.16
C SER A 199 11.59 9.56 16.39
N GLN A 200 12.17 8.90 17.38
CA GLN A 200 12.78 9.58 18.53
C GLN A 200 14.06 10.35 18.16
N ASN A 201 14.74 9.97 17.07
CA ASN A 201 16.06 10.50 16.70
C ASN A 201 16.02 11.47 15.52
N PHE A 202 14.93 11.49 14.76
CA PHE A 202 14.80 12.33 13.58
C PHE A 202 13.33 12.63 13.25
N GLU A 203 13.14 13.66 12.45
CA GLU A 203 11.87 13.99 11.80
C GLU A 203 12.17 14.50 10.38
N PHE A 204 11.56 13.86 9.38
CA PHE A 204 11.50 14.30 8.00
C PHE A 204 10.08 14.79 7.72
N LYS A 205 9.95 16.00 7.20
CA LYS A 205 8.65 16.56 6.82
C LYS A 205 8.73 17.29 5.50
N TYR A 206 7.84 16.94 4.59
CA TYR A 206 7.63 17.62 3.32
C TYR A 206 6.13 17.84 3.11
N LYS A 207 5.77 18.94 2.45
CA LYS A 207 4.38 19.21 2.04
C LYS A 207 4.36 19.71 0.60
N PHE A 208 3.58 19.06 -0.25
CA PHE A 208 3.41 19.49 -1.64
C PHE A 208 2.87 20.93 -1.74
N LYS A 209 3.10 21.60 -2.89
CA LYS A 209 2.29 22.78 -3.26
C LYS A 209 0.93 22.26 -3.70
N ASN A 210 -0.15 22.82 -3.16
CA ASN A 210 -1.52 22.40 -3.50
C ASN A 210 -1.76 22.45 -5.01
N GLU A 211 -1.34 23.54 -5.68
CA GLU A 211 -1.46 23.71 -7.14
C GLU A 211 -0.78 22.60 -7.95
N ILE A 212 0.32 22.03 -7.45
CA ILE A 212 1.00 20.91 -8.10
C ILE A 212 0.26 19.62 -7.78
N LEU A 213 0.00 19.37 -6.49
CA LEU A 213 -0.63 18.14 -6.03
C LEU A 213 -1.98 17.91 -6.71
N ASP A 214 -2.80 18.96 -6.80
CA ASP A 214 -4.17 18.90 -7.32
C ASP A 214 -4.27 18.41 -8.77
N ASN A 215 -3.20 18.59 -9.56
CA ASN A 215 -3.11 18.05 -10.92
C ASN A 215 -2.92 16.52 -10.94
N PHE A 216 -2.22 15.98 -9.93
CA PHE A 216 -1.90 14.56 -9.86
C PHE A 216 -2.91 13.77 -9.03
N VAL A 217 -3.26 14.31 -7.86
CA VAL A 217 -4.25 13.77 -6.93
C VAL A 217 -4.97 14.93 -6.26
N GLY A 218 -6.23 15.12 -6.65
CA GLY A 218 -7.15 16.03 -5.96
C GLY A 218 -8.46 15.31 -5.67
N VAL A 219 -9.37 16.02 -4.99
CA VAL A 219 -10.76 15.58 -4.82
C VAL A 219 -11.73 16.60 -5.38
N ASN A 220 -12.94 16.17 -5.73
CA ASN A 220 -14.06 17.06 -6.06
C ASN A 220 -14.94 17.33 -4.84
N ASP A 221 -16.02 18.10 -5.02
CA ASP A 221 -16.97 18.45 -3.94
C ASP A 221 -17.63 17.24 -3.27
N SER A 222 -17.71 16.11 -3.99
CA SER A 222 -18.20 14.83 -3.48
C SER A 222 -17.09 13.95 -2.89
N TYR A 223 -15.91 14.50 -2.63
CA TYR A 223 -14.71 13.81 -2.16
C TYR A 223 -14.26 12.64 -3.04
N GLN A 224 -14.66 12.62 -4.32
CA GLN A 224 -14.19 11.62 -5.26
C GLN A 224 -12.82 12.03 -5.81
N PRO A 225 -11.87 11.09 -5.95
CA PRO A 225 -10.56 11.38 -6.47
C PRO A 225 -10.61 11.81 -7.95
N ARG A 226 -9.66 12.66 -8.32
CA ARG A 226 -9.37 13.11 -9.69
C ARG A 226 -7.87 13.34 -9.84
N GLY A 227 -7.44 13.56 -11.08
CA GLY A 227 -6.05 13.89 -11.41
C GLY A 227 -5.32 12.72 -12.06
N ILE A 228 -4.12 13.02 -12.56
CA ILE A 228 -3.35 12.13 -13.44
C ILE A 228 -3.14 10.74 -12.85
N ILE A 229 -2.82 10.64 -11.55
CA ILE A 229 -2.54 9.36 -10.90
C ILE A 229 -3.81 8.52 -10.77
N TYR A 230 -4.95 9.18 -10.50
CA TYR A 230 -6.24 8.49 -10.43
C TYR A 230 -6.68 7.99 -11.81
N ASP A 231 -6.59 8.84 -12.84
CA ASP A 231 -6.97 8.45 -14.20
C ASP A 231 -6.08 7.30 -14.70
N PHE A 232 -4.77 7.36 -14.43
CA PHE A 232 -3.81 6.32 -14.76
C PHE A 232 -4.21 4.94 -14.21
N VAL A 233 -4.60 4.85 -12.93
CA VAL A 233 -4.99 3.56 -12.33
C VAL A 233 -6.38 3.12 -12.81
N LYS A 234 -7.32 4.08 -12.96
CA LYS A 234 -8.70 3.81 -13.36
C LYS A 234 -8.78 3.22 -14.77
N GLU A 235 -8.02 3.76 -15.72
CA GLU A 235 -7.99 3.29 -17.10
C GLU A 235 -7.53 1.83 -17.23
N ARG A 236 -6.77 1.32 -16.25
CA ARG A 236 -6.19 -0.03 -16.25
C ARG A 236 -6.99 -1.04 -15.43
N GLU A 237 -8.09 -0.64 -14.78
CA GLU A 237 -8.89 -1.55 -13.96
C GLU A 237 -9.48 -2.71 -14.77
N GLN A 238 -9.84 -2.46 -16.03
CA GLN A 238 -10.44 -3.46 -16.93
C GLN A 238 -9.49 -4.62 -17.25
N ASP A 239 -8.17 -4.39 -17.20
CA ASP A 239 -7.20 -5.45 -17.47
C ASP A 239 -7.13 -6.46 -16.32
N TYR A 240 -7.45 -6.05 -15.10
CA TYR A 240 -7.59 -6.96 -13.98
C TYR A 240 -8.91 -7.74 -14.01
N GLU A 241 -10.00 -7.13 -14.49
CA GLU A 241 -11.31 -7.79 -14.54
C GLU A 241 -11.27 -9.10 -15.34
N LYS A 242 -10.53 -9.13 -16.45
CA LYS A 242 -10.30 -10.33 -17.28
C LYS A 242 -9.65 -11.48 -16.51
N LEU A 243 -8.81 -11.19 -15.51
CA LEU A 243 -8.13 -12.21 -14.72
C LEU A 243 -9.10 -12.94 -13.76
N PHE A 244 -10.26 -12.34 -13.46
CA PHE A 244 -11.24 -12.91 -12.53
C PHE A 244 -12.32 -13.76 -13.21
N ASP A 245 -12.45 -13.64 -14.54
CA ASP A 245 -13.38 -14.45 -15.33
C ASP A 245 -12.84 -15.85 -15.67
N VAL A 246 -11.54 -16.09 -15.44
CA VAL A 246 -10.86 -17.32 -15.85
C VAL A 246 -10.50 -18.17 -14.63
N VAL A 247 -11.12 -19.36 -14.52
CA VAL A 247 -10.88 -20.31 -13.42
C VAL A 247 -9.46 -20.89 -13.44
N ASN A 248 -8.88 -21.08 -14.63
CA ASN A 248 -7.53 -21.60 -14.84
C ASN A 248 -6.71 -20.65 -15.71
N LEU A 249 -5.91 -19.78 -15.08
CA LEU A 249 -4.95 -18.94 -15.78
C LEU A 249 -3.69 -19.75 -16.11
N THR A 250 -3.22 -19.66 -17.35
CA THR A 250 -1.93 -20.25 -17.74
C THR A 250 -0.82 -19.63 -16.89
N PRO A 251 0.08 -20.44 -16.30
CA PRO A 251 1.23 -19.91 -15.57
C PRO A 251 2.06 -18.98 -16.46
N ILE A 252 2.51 -17.87 -15.89
CA ILE A 252 3.43 -16.95 -16.56
C ILE A 252 4.83 -17.58 -16.55
N ASP A 253 5.50 -17.56 -17.69
CA ASP A 253 6.87 -18.06 -17.80
C ASP A 253 7.82 -17.21 -16.95
N ALA A 254 8.50 -17.87 -16.02
CA ALA A 254 9.44 -17.26 -15.09
C ALA A 254 10.44 -18.31 -14.60
N PRO A 255 11.65 -17.91 -14.19
CA PRO A 255 12.60 -18.82 -13.56
C PRO A 255 11.99 -19.54 -12.34
N SER A 256 12.38 -20.78 -12.09
CA SER A 256 11.83 -21.60 -11.00
C SER A 256 12.07 -21.01 -9.60
N SER A 257 13.03 -20.11 -9.45
CA SER A 257 13.32 -19.40 -8.21
C SER A 257 12.50 -18.12 -8.01
N SER A 258 11.68 -17.74 -8.99
CA SER A 258 10.82 -16.56 -8.99
C SER A 258 9.36 -16.94 -8.72
N ALA A 259 8.58 -16.00 -8.21
CA ALA A 259 7.12 -16.14 -8.10
C ALA A 259 6.45 -14.99 -8.84
N VAL A 260 5.60 -15.34 -9.79
CA VAL A 260 4.71 -14.39 -10.45
C VAL A 260 3.28 -14.77 -10.09
N ASN A 261 2.61 -13.91 -9.34
CA ASN A 261 1.25 -14.16 -8.92
C ASN A 261 0.33 -14.20 -10.15
N ARG A 262 -0.55 -15.19 -10.20
CA ARG A 262 -1.52 -15.36 -11.30
C ARG A 262 -2.49 -14.18 -11.46
N TYR A 263 -2.66 -13.35 -10.44
CA TYR A 263 -3.49 -12.15 -10.47
C TYR A 263 -2.68 -10.86 -10.70
N ALA A 264 -1.42 -10.99 -11.13
CA ALA A 264 -0.67 -9.89 -11.72
C ALA A 264 -1.01 -9.77 -13.22
N VAL A 265 -0.97 -8.55 -13.75
CA VAL A 265 -1.13 -8.30 -15.18
C VAL A 265 0.28 -8.29 -15.80
N ILE A 266 0.53 -9.20 -16.73
CA ILE A 266 1.81 -9.30 -17.46
C ILE A 266 1.54 -9.13 -18.95
N LEU A 267 2.07 -8.06 -19.52
CA LEU A 267 1.84 -7.66 -20.92
C LEU A 267 3.15 -7.43 -21.68
N GLY A 268 3.02 -7.38 -23.00
CA GLY A 268 4.11 -7.02 -23.90
C GLY A 268 5.31 -7.98 -23.80
N LYS A 269 6.51 -7.43 -24.01
CA LYS A 269 7.78 -8.16 -23.97
C LYS A 269 8.40 -8.16 -22.56
N THR A 270 7.58 -8.38 -21.54
CA THR A 270 8.03 -8.42 -20.15
C THR A 270 8.98 -9.60 -19.92
N ARG A 271 10.07 -9.37 -19.17
CA ARG A 271 11.09 -10.36 -18.84
C ARG A 271 11.27 -10.44 -17.34
N ILE A 272 11.27 -11.66 -16.81
CA ILE A 272 11.39 -11.95 -15.37
C ILE A 272 12.74 -12.63 -15.11
N GLY A 273 13.59 -11.97 -14.32
CA GLY A 273 14.85 -12.52 -13.81
C GLY A 273 14.66 -13.57 -12.72
N LYS A 274 15.77 -14.07 -12.18
CA LYS A 274 15.79 -15.04 -11.06
C LYS A 274 15.40 -14.35 -9.75
N ASN A 275 14.79 -15.10 -8.83
CA ASN A 275 14.43 -14.63 -7.49
C ASN A 275 13.50 -13.40 -7.49
N VAL A 276 12.81 -13.15 -8.60
CA VAL A 276 11.89 -12.02 -8.73
C VAL A 276 10.57 -12.38 -8.04
N LEU A 277 10.02 -11.45 -7.29
CA LEU A 277 8.68 -11.55 -6.70
C LEU A 277 7.74 -10.52 -7.33
N VAL A 278 6.72 -11.00 -8.04
CA VAL A 278 5.62 -10.18 -8.55
C VAL A 278 4.35 -10.56 -7.80
N SER A 279 3.89 -9.67 -6.91
CA SER A 279 2.68 -9.88 -6.10
C SER A 279 1.39 -9.78 -6.91
N GLN A 280 0.26 -10.20 -6.34
CA GLN A 280 -1.04 -9.95 -6.97
C GLN A 280 -1.27 -8.47 -7.22
N ARG A 281 -2.07 -8.13 -8.24
CA ARG A 281 -2.35 -6.74 -8.65
C ARG A 281 -1.14 -5.92 -9.10
N ALA A 282 0.07 -6.47 -9.15
CA ALA A 282 1.17 -5.81 -9.87
C ALA A 282 0.84 -5.78 -11.38
N PHE A 283 1.22 -4.69 -12.05
CA PHE A 283 1.02 -4.48 -13.48
C PHE A 283 2.37 -4.31 -14.16
N LEU A 284 2.77 -5.27 -14.99
CA LEU A 284 4.01 -5.24 -15.75
C LEU A 284 3.68 -5.19 -17.25
N ASP A 285 4.15 -4.15 -17.94
CA ASP A 285 4.00 -4.04 -19.40
C ASP A 285 5.32 -3.61 -20.04
N ASN A 286 5.90 -4.49 -20.87
CA ASN A 286 7.23 -4.28 -21.44
C ASN A 286 8.26 -3.94 -20.35
N ALA A 287 8.18 -4.62 -19.20
CA ALA A 287 9.08 -4.43 -18.07
C ALA A 287 10.24 -5.45 -18.12
N ILE A 288 11.45 -5.00 -17.81
CA ILE A 288 12.57 -5.90 -17.54
C ILE A 288 12.78 -5.91 -16.03
N MET A 289 12.47 -7.04 -15.40
CA MET A 289 12.63 -7.26 -13.97
C MET A 289 13.95 -7.98 -13.73
N GLY A 290 15.01 -7.26 -13.41
CA GLY A 290 16.31 -7.83 -13.08
C GLY A 290 16.28 -8.71 -11.82
N ASP A 291 17.30 -9.54 -11.65
CA ASP A 291 17.34 -10.57 -10.61
C ASP A 291 17.08 -10.01 -9.21
N GLY A 292 16.24 -10.70 -8.43
CA GLY A 292 15.86 -10.34 -7.08
C GLY A 292 14.98 -9.09 -6.94
N SER A 293 14.53 -8.49 -8.05
CA SER A 293 13.61 -7.36 -8.00
C SER A 293 12.22 -7.78 -7.49
N ASN A 294 11.49 -6.82 -6.92
CA ASN A 294 10.18 -7.02 -6.36
C ASN A 294 9.18 -5.96 -6.84
N ALA A 295 8.05 -6.43 -7.36
CA ALA A 295 6.87 -5.63 -7.65
C ALA A 295 5.76 -6.02 -6.66
N GLN A 296 5.49 -5.15 -5.69
CA GLN A 296 4.46 -5.37 -4.68
C GLN A 296 3.05 -5.11 -5.23
N GLU A 297 2.03 -5.31 -4.40
CA GLU A 297 0.64 -5.14 -4.81
C GLU A 297 0.34 -3.70 -5.22
N ASN A 298 -0.54 -3.55 -6.21
CA ASN A 298 -0.95 -2.28 -6.79
C ASN A 298 0.20 -1.48 -7.43
N THR A 299 1.33 -2.12 -7.73
CA THR A 299 2.44 -1.48 -8.44
C THR A 299 2.25 -1.52 -9.95
N TYR A 300 2.89 -0.58 -10.65
CA TYR A 300 2.88 -0.50 -12.10
C TYR A 300 4.30 -0.28 -12.62
N ILE A 301 4.78 -1.14 -13.51
CA ILE A 301 6.10 -1.04 -14.12
C ILE A 301 5.91 -1.19 -15.63
N ILE A 302 6.07 -0.07 -16.34
CA ILE A 302 5.67 0.06 -17.74
C ILE A 302 6.84 0.62 -18.56
N HIS A 303 7.22 -0.05 -19.64
CA HIS A 303 8.30 0.36 -20.55
C HIS A 303 9.62 0.70 -19.84
N SER A 304 9.93 -0.04 -18.78
CA SER A 304 10.98 0.27 -17.82
C SER A 304 11.90 -0.92 -17.57
N ASN A 305 13.15 -0.62 -17.19
CA ASN A 305 14.16 -1.61 -16.85
C ASN A 305 14.59 -1.43 -15.40
N LEU A 306 14.48 -2.49 -14.61
CA LEU A 306 14.97 -2.57 -13.24
C LEU A 306 16.21 -3.47 -13.25
N SER A 307 17.37 -2.92 -12.91
CA SER A 307 18.66 -3.61 -13.06
C SER A 307 18.79 -4.85 -12.19
N GLY A 308 18.12 -4.89 -11.04
CA GLY A 308 18.17 -5.98 -10.07
C GLY A 308 17.97 -5.48 -8.65
N LEU A 309 17.53 -6.35 -7.74
CA LEU A 309 17.32 -6.06 -6.32
C LEU A 309 16.49 -4.79 -6.06
N CYS A 310 15.72 -4.35 -7.05
CA CYS A 310 14.90 -3.15 -6.96
C CYS A 310 13.60 -3.50 -6.23
N ILE A 311 13.18 -2.66 -5.28
CA ILE A 311 11.88 -2.81 -4.62
C ILE A 311 10.96 -1.71 -5.12
N THR A 312 9.81 -2.10 -5.67
CA THR A 312 8.71 -1.16 -5.91
C THR A 312 7.65 -1.42 -4.84
N ALA A 313 7.53 -0.50 -3.88
CA ALA A 313 6.59 -0.61 -2.78
C ALA A 313 5.15 -0.37 -3.23
N HIS A 314 4.18 -0.78 -2.41
CA HIS A 314 2.75 -0.73 -2.74
C HIS A 314 2.29 0.59 -3.37
N GLY A 315 1.57 0.47 -4.49
CA GLY A 315 1.05 1.62 -5.24
C GLY A 315 2.10 2.40 -6.05
N GLY A 316 3.38 2.02 -5.96
CA GLY A 316 4.47 2.62 -6.74
C GLY A 316 4.33 2.39 -8.24
N LYS A 317 4.65 3.41 -9.03
CA LYS A 317 4.45 3.45 -10.48
C LYS A 317 5.73 3.92 -11.15
N ILE A 318 6.23 3.12 -12.08
CA ILE A 318 7.47 3.35 -12.83
C ILE A 318 7.16 3.25 -14.32
N ILE A 319 7.27 4.36 -15.05
CA ILE A 319 6.93 4.47 -16.46
C ILE A 319 8.11 5.06 -17.22
N HIS A 320 8.50 4.42 -18.32
CA HIS A 320 9.62 4.83 -19.18
C HIS A 320 10.89 5.20 -18.41
N ALA A 321 11.31 4.33 -17.50
CA ALA A 321 12.46 4.59 -16.63
C ALA A 321 13.50 3.46 -16.67
N ASP A 322 14.74 3.83 -16.37
CA ASP A 322 15.86 2.92 -16.14
C ASP A 322 16.29 3.05 -14.68
N ILE A 323 16.10 1.99 -13.91
CA ILE A 323 16.28 1.94 -12.46
C ILE A 323 17.53 1.14 -12.13
N GLY A 324 18.46 1.78 -11.43
CA GLY A 324 19.72 1.21 -10.98
C GLY A 324 19.53 0.08 -9.96
N LEU A 325 20.58 -0.71 -9.77
CA LEU A 325 20.63 -1.84 -8.83
C LEU A 325 20.24 -1.37 -7.41
N GLU A 326 19.57 -2.24 -6.63
CA GLU A 326 19.24 -1.99 -5.22
C GLU A 326 18.43 -0.70 -4.94
N THR A 327 17.76 -0.14 -5.95
CA THR A 327 16.92 1.06 -5.77
C THR A 327 15.62 0.72 -5.05
N PHE A 328 15.24 1.55 -4.08
CA PHE A 328 13.95 1.50 -3.41
C PHE A 328 12.99 2.58 -3.93
N VAL A 329 11.83 2.16 -4.43
CA VAL A 329 10.73 3.05 -4.83
C VAL A 329 9.60 2.97 -3.81
N GLY A 330 9.43 4.03 -3.02
CA GLY A 330 8.47 4.09 -1.92
C GLY A 330 7.00 4.11 -2.33
N PHE A 331 6.12 3.94 -1.33
CA PHE A 331 4.66 3.84 -1.50
C PHE A 331 4.08 4.93 -2.40
N ASN A 332 3.13 4.58 -3.25
CA ASN A 332 2.38 5.51 -4.11
C ASN A 332 3.23 6.46 -4.99
N SER A 333 4.55 6.26 -5.08
CA SER A 333 5.42 7.09 -5.93
C SER A 333 4.99 7.00 -7.39
N PHE A 334 5.14 8.09 -8.13
CA PHE A 334 4.77 8.19 -9.53
C PHE A 334 5.94 8.70 -10.36
N LEU A 335 6.72 7.77 -10.91
CA LEU A 335 7.86 8.04 -11.78
C LEU A 335 7.38 7.94 -13.23
N ASN A 336 6.92 9.06 -13.77
CA ASN A 336 6.18 9.17 -15.02
C ASN A 336 7.05 9.70 -16.17
N GLY A 337 8.09 8.95 -16.53
CA GLY A 337 8.90 9.24 -17.70
C GLY A 337 8.08 9.17 -18.99
N LYS A 338 8.59 9.75 -20.07
CA LYS A 338 8.01 9.65 -21.41
C LYS A 338 8.97 8.89 -22.33
N PHE A 339 8.45 8.42 -23.46
CA PHE A 339 9.27 7.79 -24.49
C PHE A 339 10.46 8.69 -24.93
N ASN A 340 10.25 10.00 -25.01
CA ASN A 340 11.28 11.01 -25.37
C ASN A 340 11.88 11.75 -24.15
N ALA A 341 11.44 11.42 -22.93
CA ALA A 341 11.88 12.04 -21.68
C ALA A 341 11.97 10.96 -20.60
N ARG A 342 12.88 10.01 -20.81
CA ARG A 342 13.07 8.89 -19.86
C ARG A 342 13.65 9.40 -18.54
N ILE A 343 13.31 8.71 -17.47
CA ILE A 343 13.90 8.92 -16.15
C ILE A 343 15.02 7.89 -15.95
N LYS A 344 16.21 8.32 -15.57
CA LYS A 344 17.28 7.43 -15.14
C LYS A 344 17.55 7.63 -13.65
N ILE A 345 17.49 6.56 -12.87
CA ILE A 345 17.77 6.55 -11.44
C ILE A 345 19.01 5.68 -11.21
N GLY A 346 20.00 6.23 -10.53
CA GLY A 346 21.25 5.55 -10.19
C GLY A 346 21.07 4.40 -9.19
N GLU A 347 22.14 3.64 -8.99
CA GLU A 347 22.22 2.54 -8.04
C GLU A 347 22.00 3.01 -6.60
N GLY A 348 21.36 2.18 -5.77
CA GLY A 348 21.22 2.41 -4.33
C GLY A 348 20.38 3.63 -3.95
N CYS A 349 19.65 4.21 -4.89
CA CYS A 349 18.77 5.36 -4.61
C CYS A 349 17.59 4.96 -3.72
N ILE A 350 17.18 5.91 -2.88
CA ILE A 350 15.98 5.80 -2.04
C ILE A 350 14.98 6.85 -2.50
N ILE A 351 13.99 6.43 -3.28
CA ILE A 351 12.85 7.28 -3.64
C ILE A 351 11.85 7.23 -2.49
N MET A 352 11.71 8.35 -1.79
CA MET A 352 10.81 8.47 -0.65
C MET A 352 9.36 8.18 -1.05
N PRO A 353 8.52 7.72 -0.11
CA PRO A 353 7.10 7.56 -0.34
C PRO A 353 6.46 8.82 -0.91
N HIS A 354 5.51 8.63 -1.83
CA HIS A 354 4.70 9.67 -2.45
C HIS A 354 5.51 10.67 -3.29
N THR A 355 6.68 10.27 -3.79
CA THR A 355 7.46 11.11 -4.71
C THR A 355 6.81 11.12 -6.09
N ILE A 356 6.73 12.29 -6.73
CA ILE A 356 6.25 12.47 -8.09
C ILE A 356 7.42 12.96 -8.96
N ILE A 357 7.73 12.21 -10.00
CA ILE A 357 8.71 12.61 -11.02
C ILE A 357 7.98 12.60 -12.37
N ASP A 358 7.75 13.76 -12.96
CA ASP A 358 7.00 13.90 -14.21
C ASP A 358 7.69 14.94 -15.12
N PRO A 359 8.81 14.57 -15.75
CA PRO A 359 9.65 15.54 -16.43
C PRO A 359 9.22 15.70 -17.90
N ALA A 360 9.39 16.91 -18.42
CA ALA A 360 9.17 17.21 -19.84
C ALA A 360 10.40 16.88 -20.72
N VAL A 361 11.56 16.72 -20.09
CA VAL A 361 12.86 16.40 -20.71
C VAL A 361 13.48 15.21 -19.97
N PRO A 362 14.43 14.47 -20.58
CA PRO A 362 15.14 13.42 -19.84
C PRO A 362 15.79 13.98 -18.56
N ILE A 363 15.73 13.20 -17.48
CA ILE A 363 16.41 13.53 -16.22
C ILE A 363 17.22 12.33 -15.73
N GLU A 364 18.32 12.61 -15.06
CA GLU A 364 19.19 11.61 -14.45
C GLU A 364 19.44 11.95 -12.98
N ILE A 365 19.12 11.00 -12.09
CA ILE A 365 19.45 11.07 -10.67
C ILE A 365 20.68 10.17 -10.44
N PRO A 366 21.77 10.68 -9.84
CA PRO A 366 22.98 9.89 -9.62
C PRO A 366 22.77 8.82 -8.55
N ASP A 367 23.74 7.91 -8.45
CA ASP A 367 23.75 6.82 -7.45
C ASP A 367 23.69 7.35 -6.01
N GLU A 368 23.19 6.52 -5.09
CA GLU A 368 23.14 6.76 -3.63
C GLU A 368 22.54 8.13 -3.27
N HIS A 369 21.40 8.49 -3.88
CA HIS A 369 20.62 9.67 -3.52
C HIS A 369 19.32 9.31 -2.79
N LEU A 370 18.97 10.14 -1.80
CA LEU A 370 17.60 10.25 -1.32
C LEU A 370 16.83 11.22 -2.25
N VAL A 371 15.63 10.85 -2.65
CA VAL A 371 14.78 11.62 -3.59
C VAL A 371 13.39 11.79 -2.99
N TRP A 372 12.80 12.99 -3.07
CA TRP A 372 11.45 13.24 -2.54
C TRP A 372 10.67 14.29 -3.35
N GLY A 373 9.41 14.52 -2.97
CA GLY A 373 8.63 15.67 -3.45
C GLY A 373 8.22 15.59 -4.91
N PHE A 374 8.29 16.73 -5.62
CA PHE A 374 7.96 16.85 -7.04
C PHE A 374 9.21 17.19 -7.85
N ILE A 375 9.47 16.43 -8.92
CA ILE A 375 10.57 16.66 -9.86
C ILE A 375 10.04 16.70 -11.29
N GLY A 376 10.01 17.89 -11.90
CA GLY A 376 9.67 18.08 -13.32
C GLY A 376 10.83 18.60 -14.16
N SER A 377 11.94 18.99 -13.52
CA SER A 377 13.08 19.65 -14.14
C SER A 377 14.40 19.31 -13.46
N GLU A 378 15.52 19.61 -14.12
CA GLU A 378 16.88 19.51 -13.55
C GLU A 378 17.09 20.42 -12.33
N GLU A 379 16.36 21.53 -12.23
CA GLU A 379 16.39 22.38 -11.04
C GLU A 379 15.70 21.70 -9.85
N ASP A 380 14.59 21.00 -10.10
CA ASP A 380 13.94 20.22 -9.06
C ASP A 380 14.82 19.06 -8.60
N VAL A 381 15.56 18.40 -9.50
CA VAL A 381 16.55 17.37 -9.12
C VAL A 381 17.52 17.95 -8.08
N ARG A 382 18.13 19.11 -8.34
CA ARG A 382 19.06 19.73 -7.38
C ARG A 382 18.44 20.12 -6.04
N ASN A 383 17.13 20.40 -6.00
CA ASN A 383 16.45 20.91 -4.82
C ASN A 383 15.66 19.83 -4.05
N GLN A 384 15.49 18.64 -4.62
CA GLN A 384 14.68 17.55 -4.10
C GLN A 384 15.44 16.22 -4.05
N THR A 385 16.77 16.27 -4.20
CA THR A 385 17.67 15.14 -3.96
C THR A 385 18.82 15.56 -3.05
N ILE A 386 19.38 14.59 -2.34
CA ILE A 386 20.62 14.74 -1.58
C ILE A 386 21.37 13.40 -1.60
N LEU A 387 22.71 13.44 -1.66
CA LEU A 387 23.52 12.25 -1.45
C LEU A 387 23.23 11.64 -0.07
N LEU A 388 23.16 10.32 0.00
CA LEU A 388 22.89 9.62 1.26
C LEU A 388 23.98 9.90 2.30
N ASP A 389 25.24 10.00 1.88
CA ASP A 389 26.36 10.33 2.75
C ASP A 389 26.26 11.77 3.29
N ASP A 390 25.93 12.75 2.44
CA ASP A 390 25.73 14.14 2.87
C ASP A 390 24.58 14.26 3.88
N LEU A 391 23.47 13.55 3.65
CA LEU A 391 22.39 13.50 4.63
C LEU A 391 22.83 12.81 5.92
N ALA A 392 23.64 11.74 5.83
CA ALA A 392 24.13 11.02 6.99
C ALA A 392 25.04 11.87 7.90
N GLU A 393 25.61 12.98 7.41
CA GLU A 393 26.39 13.94 8.20
C GLU A 393 25.52 14.91 9.02
N ILE A 394 24.24 15.07 8.68
CA ILE A 394 23.35 16.01 9.37
C ILE A 394 23.10 15.56 10.83
N ARG A 395 23.20 16.52 11.76
CA ARG A 395 22.96 16.31 13.21
C ARG A 395 21.83 17.15 13.79
N ASP A 396 21.55 18.30 13.18
CA ASP A 396 20.57 19.27 13.69
C ASP A 396 19.42 19.49 12.72
N THR A 397 19.48 20.48 11.84
CA THR A 397 18.38 20.82 10.92
C THR A 397 18.91 21.05 9.51
N LEU A 398 18.26 20.42 8.53
CA LEU A 398 18.46 20.66 7.11
C LEU A 398 17.13 21.17 6.52
N ARG A 399 17.21 22.23 5.71
CA ARG A 399 16.07 22.75 4.96
C ARG A 399 16.44 22.79 3.48
N MET A 400 15.68 22.09 2.66
CA MET A 400 15.84 22.08 1.21
C MET A 400 14.48 22.31 0.57
N GLY A 401 14.28 23.53 0.05
CA GLY A 401 12.97 23.97 -0.43
C GLY A 401 11.89 23.84 0.65
N LYS A 402 10.92 22.95 0.40
CA LYS A 402 9.81 22.67 1.33
C LYS A 402 10.07 21.51 2.29
N MET A 403 11.16 20.78 2.10
CA MET A 403 11.56 19.70 2.99
C MET A 403 12.28 20.29 4.21
N VAL A 404 11.90 19.80 5.38
CA VAL A 404 12.59 20.04 6.64
C VAL A 404 12.94 18.70 7.22
N PHE A 405 14.23 18.50 7.46
CA PHE A 405 14.76 17.37 8.21
C PHE A 405 15.35 17.90 9.52
N THR A 406 15.06 17.23 10.64
CA THR A 406 15.66 17.51 11.93
C THR A 406 16.16 16.23 12.59
N GLY A 407 17.27 16.30 13.33
CA GLY A 407 17.85 15.18 14.07
C GLY A 407 18.99 14.49 13.32
N ASN A 408 19.18 13.20 13.61
CA ASN A 408 20.34 12.45 13.14
C ASN A 408 20.09 11.78 11.77
N GLY A 409 20.76 12.30 10.73
CA GLY A 409 20.66 11.77 9.37
C GLY A 409 21.20 10.35 9.21
N SER A 410 22.26 9.97 9.93
CA SER A 410 22.82 8.61 9.80
C SER A 410 21.83 7.56 10.30
N VAL A 411 21.10 7.86 11.39
CA VAL A 411 20.04 6.99 11.93
C VAL A 411 18.86 6.89 10.96
N PHE A 412 18.53 7.97 10.26
CA PHE A 412 17.49 7.99 9.23
C PHE A 412 17.86 7.08 8.05
N ILE A 413 19.07 7.23 7.50
CA ILE A 413 19.55 6.38 6.39
C ILE A 413 19.64 4.91 6.80
N ASP A 414 20.19 4.62 7.98
CA ASP A 414 20.28 3.26 8.50
C ASP A 414 18.91 2.59 8.66
N ALA A 415 17.88 3.36 9.03
CA ALA A 415 16.53 2.84 9.15
C ALA A 415 15.98 2.39 7.79
N PHE A 416 16.18 3.17 6.72
CA PHE A 416 15.79 2.76 5.37
C PHE A 416 16.61 1.58 4.85
N ARG A 417 17.95 1.61 4.99
CA ARG A 417 18.83 0.50 4.57
C ARG A 417 18.43 -0.81 5.25
N LYS A 418 18.13 -0.79 6.55
CA LYS A 418 17.63 -1.97 7.29
C LYS A 418 16.29 -2.45 6.75
N ARG A 419 15.34 -1.54 6.48
CA ARG A 419 14.03 -1.89 5.92
C ARG A 419 14.17 -2.54 4.53
N ILE A 420 14.98 -1.95 3.65
CA ILE A 420 15.25 -2.48 2.30
C ILE A 420 15.85 -3.88 2.38
N SER A 421 16.88 -4.05 3.22
CA SER A 421 17.51 -5.36 3.42
C SER A 421 16.54 -6.42 3.95
N GLN A 422 15.68 -6.05 4.91
CA GLN A 422 14.65 -6.95 5.44
C GLN A 422 13.64 -7.36 4.38
N ILE A 423 13.19 -6.41 3.54
CA ILE A 423 12.26 -6.71 2.43
C ILE A 423 12.92 -7.66 1.42
N LEU A 424 14.14 -7.40 0.98
CA LEU A 424 14.86 -8.28 0.04
C LEU A 424 15.04 -9.69 0.61
N LEU A 425 15.36 -9.79 1.90
CA LEU A 425 15.51 -11.07 2.58
C LEU A 425 14.16 -11.82 2.67
N ALA A 426 13.10 -11.16 3.13
CA ALA A 426 11.77 -11.74 3.24
C ALA A 426 11.23 -12.17 1.87
N ASN A 427 11.53 -11.42 0.82
CA ASN A 427 11.15 -11.75 -0.55
C ASN A 427 11.95 -12.93 -1.13
N GLY A 428 13.07 -13.32 -0.53
CA GLY A 428 13.94 -14.35 -1.09
C GLY A 428 14.72 -13.85 -2.32
N ALA A 429 14.99 -12.55 -2.40
CA ALA A 429 15.72 -11.93 -3.51
C ALA A 429 17.16 -12.47 -3.65
N LEU A 430 17.75 -12.85 -2.51
CA LEU A 430 19.11 -13.38 -2.40
C LEU A 430 19.14 -14.93 -2.31
N PHE A 431 18.07 -15.60 -2.72
CA PHE A 431 17.97 -17.05 -2.67
C PHE A 431 19.05 -17.72 -3.52
N ASN A 432 19.79 -18.64 -2.91
CA ASN A 432 20.81 -19.44 -3.60
C ASN A 432 20.94 -20.81 -2.93
N ASN A 433 20.87 -21.89 -3.71
CA ASN A 433 21.10 -23.27 -3.27
C ASN A 433 20.36 -23.69 -1.97
N GLY A 434 19.12 -23.21 -1.78
CA GLY A 434 18.31 -23.54 -0.60
C GLY A 434 18.44 -22.55 0.57
N GLU A 435 19.42 -21.66 0.55
CA GLU A 435 19.62 -20.62 1.56
C GLU A 435 18.88 -19.32 1.20
N LYS A 436 18.56 -18.51 2.22
CA LYS A 436 17.88 -17.20 2.07
C LYS A 436 16.56 -17.30 1.28
N ARG A 437 15.83 -18.37 1.53
CA ARG A 437 14.49 -18.62 0.98
C ARG A 437 13.49 -17.61 1.55
N GLY A 438 12.58 -17.13 0.70
CA GLY A 438 11.51 -16.22 1.08
C GLY A 438 10.29 -16.35 0.17
N HIS A 439 9.47 -15.29 0.13
CA HIS A 439 8.18 -15.24 -0.58
C HIS A 439 8.27 -15.65 -2.07
N ALA A 440 9.32 -15.23 -2.79
CA ALA A 440 9.52 -15.62 -4.20
C ALA A 440 9.62 -17.14 -4.41
N GLN A 441 9.99 -17.89 -3.37
CA GLN A 441 10.03 -19.35 -3.44
C GLN A 441 8.86 -20.02 -2.72
N ASP A 442 8.23 -19.36 -1.75
CA ASP A 442 7.17 -19.95 -0.92
C ASP A 442 5.74 -19.69 -1.43
N ASP A 443 5.49 -18.56 -2.10
CA ASP A 443 4.14 -18.12 -2.47
C ASP A 443 3.67 -18.60 -3.85
N GLN A 444 4.37 -19.57 -4.44
CA GLN A 444 4.03 -20.15 -5.75
C GLN A 444 2.67 -20.90 -5.75
N ASN A 445 2.08 -21.21 -4.59
CA ASN A 445 0.96 -22.16 -4.46
C ASN A 445 -0.31 -21.64 -3.75
N ILE A 446 -0.58 -20.32 -3.75
CA ILE A 446 -1.80 -19.78 -3.12
C ILE A 446 -3.02 -19.99 -4.03
N SER A 447 -4.08 -20.62 -3.51
CA SER A 447 -5.37 -20.79 -4.20
C SER A 447 -6.43 -19.87 -3.62
N PHE A 448 -7.16 -19.14 -4.46
CA PHE A 448 -8.25 -18.27 -4.04
C PHE A 448 -9.61 -18.89 -4.33
N ASN A 449 -10.44 -18.97 -3.29
CA ASN A 449 -11.81 -19.45 -3.35
C ASN A 449 -12.79 -18.26 -3.34
N THR A 450 -13.97 -18.46 -3.94
CA THR A 450 -14.98 -17.41 -4.08
C THR A 450 -16.03 -17.44 -2.96
N ILE A 451 -16.57 -16.27 -2.63
CA ILE A 451 -17.71 -16.07 -1.75
C ILE A 451 -18.69 -15.15 -2.46
N GLN A 452 -19.99 -15.43 -2.35
CA GLN A 452 -21.06 -14.68 -3.02
C GLN A 452 -21.95 -13.93 -2.02
N PRO A 453 -22.47 -12.74 -2.38
CA PRO A 453 -23.44 -12.02 -1.56
C PRO A 453 -24.85 -12.63 -1.68
N TYR A 454 -25.75 -12.28 -0.75
CA TYR A 454 -27.19 -12.45 -0.95
C TYR A 454 -27.64 -11.60 -2.15
N ARG A 455 -28.27 -12.24 -3.14
CA ARG A 455 -28.72 -11.58 -4.38
C ARG A 455 -30.15 -11.02 -4.29
N THR A 456 -30.97 -11.52 -3.37
CA THR A 456 -32.39 -11.14 -3.20
C THR A 456 -32.77 -11.01 -1.72
N GLY A 457 -33.98 -10.50 -1.45
CA GLY A 457 -34.52 -10.35 -0.09
C GLY A 457 -33.91 -9.20 0.71
N GLU A 458 -34.26 -9.12 2.00
CA GLU A 458 -33.85 -8.03 2.90
C GLU A 458 -32.33 -7.89 3.02
N ARG A 459 -31.63 -9.03 3.04
CA ARG A 459 -30.17 -9.12 3.13
C ARG A 459 -29.45 -8.86 1.81
N LYS A 460 -30.16 -8.57 0.72
CA LYS A 460 -29.57 -8.31 -0.62
C LYS A 460 -28.42 -7.30 -0.50
N GLY A 461 -27.23 -7.70 -0.98
CA GLY A 461 -25.99 -6.94 -0.91
C GLY A 461 -25.07 -7.31 0.27
N LEU A 462 -25.57 -7.94 1.33
CA LEU A 462 -24.73 -8.45 2.41
C LEU A 462 -24.19 -9.83 2.09
N TYR A 463 -23.09 -10.19 2.75
CA TYR A 463 -22.57 -11.54 2.73
C TYR A 463 -23.11 -12.32 3.95
N PRO A 464 -23.38 -13.62 3.81
CA PRO A 464 -23.81 -14.45 4.94
C PRO A 464 -22.76 -14.44 6.04
N SER A 465 -23.20 -14.69 7.28
CA SER A 465 -22.26 -14.89 8.37
C SER A 465 -21.50 -16.19 8.14
N ILE A 466 -20.22 -16.08 7.84
CA ILE A 466 -19.35 -17.20 7.46
C ILE A 466 -18.19 -17.27 8.45
N ARG A 467 -17.84 -18.48 8.87
CA ARG A 467 -16.60 -18.77 9.57
C ARG A 467 -15.84 -19.87 8.85
N ILE A 468 -14.60 -19.60 8.47
CA ILE A 468 -13.68 -20.52 7.78
C ILE A 468 -12.47 -20.68 8.70
N LYS A 469 -12.09 -21.93 8.96
CA LYS A 469 -10.95 -22.35 9.79
C LYS A 469 -10.52 -23.76 9.35
N PRO A 470 -9.34 -24.25 9.76
CA PRO A 470 -8.86 -25.59 9.43
C PRO A 470 -9.83 -26.70 9.85
#